data_AF-A0A9D6IRA5-F1
#
_entry.id   AF-A0A9D6IRA5-F1
#
_cell.length_a   1.000
_cell.length_b   1.000
_cell.length_c   1.000
_cell.angle_alpha   90.00
_cell.angle_beta   90.00
_cell.angle_gamma   90.00
#
_symmetry.space_group_name_H-M   'P 1'
#
loop_
_entity.id
_entity.type
_entity.pdbx_description
1 polymer ?
#
loop_
_entity_poly.entity_id
_entity_poly.type
_entity_poly.pdbx_seq_one_letter_code
_entity_poly.pdbx_strand_id
1 'polypeptide(L)'
;MTALLWAILAQADAGLTRREWKVEDVSREALLHLPARDRKSPAAAPVVFAFHGHGGTARNAAAKFRLHKLWPEAIVVYMQGLPTPGMTDPEGRKPGWQKQTGDQGDRDLKFFDAVLATLRKDHSIDEDRVYATGHSNGGGFTYLLWSSRADVFAAFAPSAAAGRNARDLAPKPALHVAGEKDTVVPFEAQKKAMEAVRESNGCEEKGEEWDKGCLIYASKKDAPFVSFIHPGDHTYAAEAPALIVRFFKGCVRKK
;
A
#
# COMPACT_ATOMS: atom_id res chain seq x y z
N MET A 1 -3.56 45.53 5.00
CA MET A 1 -2.35 44.69 5.13
C MET A 1 -2.59 43.42 4.36
N THR A 2 -1.99 43.32 3.18
CA THR A 2 -2.07 42.19 2.24
C THR A 2 -1.03 41.14 2.62
N ALA A 3 -1.48 39.96 3.07
CA ALA A 3 -0.62 38.81 3.26
C ALA A 3 -0.54 38.02 1.93
N LEU A 4 0.54 38.24 1.17
CA LEU A 4 0.93 37.34 0.08
C LEU A 4 1.51 36.06 0.69
N LEU A 5 0.77 34.95 0.66
CA LEU A 5 1.32 33.62 0.88
C LEU A 5 2.04 33.16 -0.40
N TRP A 6 3.36 33.17 -0.37
CA TRP A 6 4.18 32.46 -1.35
C TRP A 6 4.18 30.97 -1.01
N ALA A 7 3.35 30.19 -1.69
CA ALA A 7 3.50 28.74 -1.69
C ALA A 7 4.75 28.37 -2.49
N ILE A 8 5.81 27.94 -1.80
CA ILE A 8 6.94 27.27 -2.44
C ILE A 8 6.42 25.92 -2.95
N LEU A 9 6.01 25.88 -4.22
CA LEU A 9 5.76 24.63 -4.93
C LEU A 9 7.11 23.96 -5.15
N ALA A 10 7.55 23.14 -4.20
CA ALA A 10 8.60 22.17 -4.44
C ALA A 10 8.12 21.25 -5.57
N GLN A 11 8.76 21.35 -6.73
CA GLN A 11 8.38 20.63 -7.94
C GLN A 11 8.32 19.12 -7.63
N ALA A 12 7.11 18.59 -7.62
CA ALA A 12 6.88 17.17 -7.56
C ALA A 12 7.37 16.55 -8.89
N ASP A 13 7.81 15.28 -8.84
CA ASP A 13 8.17 14.53 -10.06
C ASP A 13 7.01 14.64 -11.07
N ALA A 14 7.31 14.68 -12.38
CA ALA A 14 6.32 15.02 -13.41
C ALA A 14 5.05 14.15 -13.25
N GLY A 15 3.89 14.79 -13.06
CA GLY A 15 2.60 14.11 -12.88
C GLY A 15 2.18 13.81 -11.44
N LEU A 16 2.93 14.26 -10.43
CA LEU A 16 2.52 14.20 -9.01
C LEU A 16 2.18 15.60 -8.48
N THR A 17 1.24 15.66 -7.53
CA THR A 17 0.86 16.89 -6.84
C THR A 17 0.88 16.66 -5.33
N ARG A 18 1.49 17.57 -4.58
CA ARG A 18 1.43 17.53 -3.11
C ARG A 18 0.06 18.00 -2.65
N ARG A 19 -0.56 17.27 -1.73
CA ARG A 19 -1.80 17.63 -1.06
C ARG A 19 -1.63 17.50 0.44
N GLU A 20 -2.35 18.34 1.17
CA GLU A 20 -2.32 18.42 2.61
C GLU A 20 -3.72 18.22 3.18
N TRP A 21 -3.77 17.59 4.35
CA TRP A 21 -4.98 17.39 5.15
C TRP A 21 -4.70 17.87 6.56
N LYS A 22 -5.72 18.43 7.20
CA LYS A 22 -5.75 18.59 8.65
C LYS A 22 -6.56 17.41 9.21
N VAL A 23 -5.87 16.45 9.84
CA VAL A 23 -6.50 15.30 10.49
C VAL A 23 -6.45 15.55 11.99
N GLU A 24 -7.61 15.81 12.57
CA GLU A 24 -7.73 16.42 13.90
C GLU A 24 -6.95 17.74 13.92
N ASP A 25 -5.92 17.88 14.76
CA ASP A 25 -5.06 19.06 14.81
C ASP A 25 -3.68 18.86 14.18
N VAL A 26 -3.48 17.74 13.47
CA VAL A 26 -2.20 17.39 12.86
C VAL A 26 -2.25 17.61 11.34
N SER A 27 -1.29 18.36 10.82
CA SER A 27 -1.10 18.46 9.37
C SER A 27 -0.47 17.19 8.82
N ARG A 28 -1.10 16.63 7.79
CA ARG A 28 -0.70 15.40 7.09
C ARG A 28 -0.56 15.69 5.61
N GLU A 29 0.29 14.96 4.91
CA GLU A 29 0.53 15.17 3.49
C GLU A 29 0.64 13.88 2.69
N ALA A 30 0.39 14.00 1.39
CA ALA A 30 0.62 12.93 0.42
C ALA A 30 1.01 13.51 -0.95
N LEU A 31 1.66 12.69 -1.78
CA LEU A 31 1.83 12.94 -3.21
C LEU A 31 0.76 12.17 -3.98
N LEU A 32 -0.01 12.88 -4.78
CA LEU A 32 -1.12 12.33 -5.57
C LEU A 32 -0.81 12.40 -7.05
N HIS A 33 -0.96 11.26 -7.72
CA HIS A 33 -1.18 11.20 -9.15
C HIS A 33 -2.67 11.16 -9.43
N LEU A 34 -3.13 12.01 -10.34
CA LEU A 34 -4.48 11.94 -10.89
C LEU A 34 -4.37 11.61 -12.38
N PRO A 35 -5.20 10.69 -12.90
CA PRO A 35 -5.21 10.38 -14.32
C PRO A 35 -5.56 11.63 -15.13
N ALA A 36 -5.05 11.70 -16.36
CA ALA A 36 -5.44 12.75 -17.28
C ALA A 36 -6.97 12.72 -17.45
N ARG A 37 -7.64 13.86 -17.23
CA ARG A 37 -9.10 13.96 -17.38
C ARG A 37 -9.45 13.86 -18.86
N ASP A 38 -9.88 12.68 -19.31
CA ASP A 38 -10.60 12.59 -20.58
C ASP A 38 -12.02 13.12 -20.37
N ARG A 39 -12.29 14.31 -20.90
CA ARG A 39 -13.63 14.94 -20.85
C ARG A 39 -14.70 14.11 -21.57
N LYS A 40 -14.32 13.14 -22.41
CA LYS A 40 -15.25 12.33 -23.20
C LYS A 40 -15.64 11.01 -22.54
N SER A 41 -14.92 10.57 -21.50
CA SER A 41 -15.26 9.37 -20.74
C SER A 41 -14.79 9.50 -19.29
N PRO A 42 -15.67 9.91 -18.36
CA PRO A 42 -15.36 9.98 -16.94
C PRO A 42 -15.40 8.57 -16.32
N ALA A 43 -14.62 7.64 -16.85
CA ALA A 43 -14.51 6.32 -16.26
C ALA A 43 -14.00 6.45 -14.82
N ALA A 44 -14.69 5.80 -13.89
CA ALA A 44 -14.32 5.78 -12.49
C ALA A 44 -12.89 5.21 -12.35
N ALA A 45 -12.01 5.95 -11.70
CA ALA A 45 -10.59 5.61 -11.63
C ALA A 45 -10.31 4.63 -10.49
N PRO A 46 -9.52 3.56 -10.72
CA PRO A 46 -9.01 2.72 -9.63
C PRO A 46 -8.09 3.54 -8.72
N VAL A 47 -8.00 3.17 -7.44
CA VAL A 47 -7.21 3.91 -6.44
C VAL A 47 -6.17 3.00 -5.80
N VAL A 48 -4.90 3.43 -5.78
CA VAL A 48 -3.82 2.70 -5.12
C VAL A 48 -3.19 3.56 -4.02
N PHE A 49 -3.27 3.07 -2.78
CA PHE A 49 -2.56 3.64 -1.64
C PHE A 49 -1.20 2.97 -1.45
N ALA A 50 -0.15 3.78 -1.33
CA ALA A 50 1.23 3.34 -1.28
C ALA A 50 1.97 3.92 -0.07
N PHE A 51 2.58 3.04 0.72
CA PHE A 51 3.20 3.38 2.00
C PHE A 51 4.71 3.10 2.01
N HIS A 52 5.50 4.14 2.30
CA HIS A 52 6.96 4.00 2.45
C HIS A 52 7.34 3.18 3.69
N GLY A 53 8.55 2.59 3.71
CA GLY A 53 9.10 1.95 4.91
C GLY A 53 9.56 2.96 5.98
N HIS A 54 9.99 2.47 7.14
CA HIS A 54 10.42 3.31 8.26
C HIS A 54 11.61 4.20 7.86
N GLY A 55 11.55 5.48 8.20
CA GLY A 55 12.49 6.53 7.76
C GLY A 55 12.43 6.93 6.29
N GLY A 56 11.43 6.42 5.56
CA GLY A 56 11.16 6.82 4.19
C GLY A 56 10.37 8.14 4.07
N THR A 57 10.09 8.50 2.83
CA THR A 57 9.23 9.63 2.48
C THR A 57 8.31 9.24 1.33
N ALA A 58 7.19 9.95 1.17
CA ALA A 58 6.28 9.81 0.04
C ALA A 58 7.01 9.99 -1.30
N ARG A 59 7.97 10.94 -1.38
CA ARG A 59 8.80 11.15 -2.57
C ARG A 59 9.67 9.93 -2.90
N ASN A 60 10.32 9.35 -1.91
CA ASN A 60 11.16 8.17 -2.11
C ASN A 60 10.31 6.94 -2.49
N ALA A 61 9.13 6.78 -1.91
CA ALA A 61 8.19 5.74 -2.34
C ALA A 61 7.70 5.96 -3.77
N ALA A 62 7.35 7.19 -4.16
CA ALA A 62 6.95 7.48 -5.53
C ALA A 62 8.06 7.15 -6.55
N ALA A 63 9.31 7.53 -6.24
CA ALA A 63 10.47 7.25 -7.09
C ALA A 63 10.79 5.75 -7.21
N LYS A 64 10.64 4.99 -6.11
CA LYS A 64 10.93 3.54 -6.08
C LYS A 64 9.78 2.70 -6.62
N PHE A 65 8.56 2.95 -6.16
CA PHE A 65 7.40 2.12 -6.50
C PHE A 65 6.84 2.47 -7.87
N ARG A 66 6.93 3.74 -8.32
CA ARG A 66 6.58 4.17 -9.70
C ARG A 66 5.19 3.75 -10.21
N LEU A 67 4.26 3.38 -9.32
CA LEU A 67 2.92 2.91 -9.65
C LEU A 67 2.17 3.89 -10.56
N HIS A 68 2.29 5.21 -10.32
CA HIS A 68 1.72 6.26 -11.17
C HIS A 68 2.25 6.25 -12.63
N LYS A 69 3.47 5.75 -12.87
CA LYS A 69 4.04 5.60 -14.22
C LYS A 69 3.60 4.29 -14.88
N LEU A 70 3.30 3.26 -14.07
CA LEU A 70 2.91 1.92 -14.53
C LEU A 70 1.39 1.76 -14.72
N TRP A 71 0.61 2.61 -14.05
CA TRP A 71 -0.84 2.68 -14.15
C TRP A 71 -1.32 4.13 -14.16
N PRO A 72 -1.07 4.88 -15.25
CA PRO A 72 -1.42 6.30 -15.36
C PRO A 72 -2.94 6.56 -15.37
N GLU A 73 -3.76 5.54 -15.56
CA GLU A 73 -5.22 5.62 -15.46
C GLU A 73 -5.72 5.54 -14.01
N ALA A 74 -4.86 5.16 -13.05
CA ALA A 74 -5.22 5.07 -11.63
C ALA A 74 -4.95 6.37 -10.89
N ILE A 75 -5.75 6.64 -9.86
CA ILE A 75 -5.35 7.58 -8.80
C ILE A 75 -4.32 6.85 -7.92
N VAL A 76 -3.14 7.43 -7.76
CA VAL A 76 -2.09 6.86 -6.90
C VAL A 76 -1.75 7.82 -5.79
N VAL A 77 -1.83 7.34 -4.55
CA VAL A 77 -1.60 8.11 -3.33
C VAL A 77 -0.37 7.60 -2.61
N TYR A 78 0.73 8.35 -2.66
CA TYR A 78 1.89 8.11 -1.82
C TYR A 78 1.76 8.93 -0.55
N MET A 79 1.35 8.28 0.54
CA MET A 79 1.11 8.97 1.81
C MET A 79 2.43 9.20 2.57
N GLN A 80 2.51 10.29 3.34
CA GLN A 80 3.63 10.57 4.22
C GLN A 80 3.32 10.17 5.67
N GLY A 81 4.14 9.27 6.20
CA GLY A 81 4.13 8.88 7.60
C GLY A 81 4.70 9.98 8.51
N LEU A 82 4.40 9.89 9.79
CA LEU A 82 4.93 10.78 10.84
C LEU A 82 5.97 10.04 11.70
N PRO A 83 6.82 10.74 12.45
CA PRO A 83 7.74 10.11 13.40
C PRO A 83 7.04 9.06 14.29
N THR A 84 7.60 7.86 14.36
CA THR A 84 7.04 6.72 15.11
C THR A 84 8.12 5.72 15.52
N PRO A 85 8.01 5.00 16.64
CA PRO A 85 8.99 3.97 17.00
C PRO A 85 9.12 2.85 15.95
N GLY A 86 10.33 2.65 15.42
CA GLY A 86 10.70 1.59 14.50
C GLY A 86 11.50 0.47 15.17
N MET A 87 11.74 -0.63 14.46
CA MET A 87 12.56 -1.74 14.97
C MET A 87 14.02 -1.33 15.20
N THR A 88 14.55 -0.48 14.31
CA THR A 88 15.91 0.06 14.35
C THR A 88 15.94 1.54 14.78
N ASP A 89 14.81 2.07 15.24
CA ASP A 89 14.63 3.45 15.70
C ASP A 89 13.63 3.49 16.88
N PRO A 90 14.00 2.97 18.06
CA PRO A 90 13.07 2.83 19.19
C PRO A 90 12.54 4.17 19.71
N GLU A 91 13.33 5.24 19.59
CA GLU A 91 12.95 6.61 19.97
C GLU A 91 11.94 7.23 19.00
N GLY A 92 11.76 6.62 17.82
CA GLY A 92 10.76 6.99 16.84
C GLY A 92 10.96 8.35 16.20
N ARG A 93 12.22 8.73 15.97
CA ARG A 93 12.58 10.02 15.38
C ARG A 93 12.33 10.08 13.89
N LYS A 94 12.18 8.93 13.23
CA LYS A 94 12.02 8.85 11.78
C LYS A 94 10.56 8.58 11.38
N PRO A 95 10.13 9.08 10.19
CA PRO A 95 8.78 8.86 9.69
C PRO A 95 8.41 7.39 9.50
N GLY A 96 7.18 7.02 9.86
CA GLY A 96 6.62 5.70 9.61
C GLY A 96 5.13 5.68 9.93
N TRP A 97 4.64 4.49 10.20
CA TRP A 97 3.22 4.18 10.39
C TRP A 97 2.97 3.46 11.70
N GLN A 98 1.79 3.69 12.27
CA GLN A 98 1.26 2.92 13.39
C GLN A 98 1.23 1.41 13.06
N LYS A 99 1.40 0.55 14.07
CA LYS A 99 1.58 -0.90 13.85
C LYS A 99 0.32 -1.72 14.11
N GLN A 100 -0.58 -1.21 14.95
CA GLN A 100 -1.84 -1.85 15.33
C GLN A 100 -2.92 -0.79 15.55
N THR A 101 -4.18 -1.24 15.67
CA THR A 101 -5.29 -0.37 16.07
C THR A 101 -5.08 0.17 17.48
N GLY A 102 -5.45 1.42 17.73
CA GLY A 102 -5.28 2.14 18.99
C GLY A 102 -3.90 2.79 19.15
N ASP A 103 -2.87 2.32 18.45
CA ASP A 103 -1.54 2.96 18.47
C ASP A 103 -1.66 4.42 18.04
N GLN A 104 -1.07 5.32 18.83
CA GLN A 104 -0.98 6.74 18.50
C GLN A 104 -2.36 7.37 18.20
N GLY A 105 -3.43 6.86 18.84
CA GLY A 105 -4.80 7.33 18.64
C GLY A 105 -5.34 7.08 17.24
N ASP A 106 -4.89 6.03 16.55
CA ASP A 106 -5.27 5.68 15.18
C ASP A 106 -4.96 6.76 14.14
N ARG A 107 -3.95 7.59 14.39
CA ARG A 107 -3.63 8.75 13.55
C ARG A 107 -3.43 8.42 12.07
N ASP A 108 -2.92 7.23 11.73
CA ASP A 108 -2.63 6.85 10.35
C ASP A 108 -3.83 6.19 9.69
N LEU A 109 -4.64 5.43 10.43
CA LEU A 109 -5.94 4.94 9.95
C LEU A 109 -6.89 6.11 9.68
N LYS A 110 -6.98 7.07 10.60
CA LYS A 110 -7.77 8.31 10.42
C LYS A 110 -7.28 9.13 9.23
N PHE A 111 -5.96 9.18 9.00
CA PHE A 111 -5.41 9.86 7.83
C PHE A 111 -5.80 9.15 6.54
N PHE A 112 -5.70 7.82 6.48
CA PHE A 112 -6.18 7.03 5.35
C PHE A 112 -7.67 7.31 5.07
N ASP A 113 -8.51 7.22 6.10
CA ASP A 113 -9.96 7.44 6.01
C ASP A 113 -10.26 8.87 5.47
N ALA A 114 -9.54 9.89 5.93
CA ALA A 114 -9.68 11.27 5.47
C ALA A 114 -9.28 11.46 4.00
N VAL A 115 -8.17 10.84 3.56
CA VAL A 115 -7.76 10.90 2.15
C VAL A 115 -8.78 10.20 1.27
N LEU A 116 -9.22 8.99 1.63
CA LEU A 116 -10.21 8.25 0.87
C LEU A 116 -11.54 9.02 0.77
N ALA A 117 -12.03 9.60 1.87
CA ALA A 117 -13.22 10.45 1.86
C ALA A 117 -13.07 11.67 0.92
N THR A 118 -11.89 12.28 0.88
CA THR A 118 -11.60 13.39 -0.05
C THR A 118 -11.64 12.92 -1.51
N LEU A 119 -11.02 11.78 -1.82
CA LEU A 119 -11.03 11.21 -3.17
C LEU A 119 -12.45 10.88 -3.64
N ARG A 120 -13.27 10.28 -2.77
CA ARG A 120 -14.70 9.99 -3.02
C ARG A 120 -15.51 11.22 -3.34
N LYS A 121 -15.21 12.33 -2.68
CA LYS A 121 -15.92 13.60 -2.85
C LYS A 121 -15.50 14.33 -4.13
N ASP A 122 -14.20 14.38 -4.39
CA ASP A 122 -13.62 15.29 -5.39
C ASP A 122 -13.39 14.62 -6.76
N HIS A 123 -13.44 13.28 -6.81
CA HIS A 123 -13.11 12.49 -8.00
C HIS A 123 -14.11 11.34 -8.22
N SER A 124 -14.25 10.92 -9.48
CA SER A 124 -14.96 9.67 -9.80
C SER A 124 -14.01 8.50 -9.58
N ILE A 125 -14.17 7.80 -8.46
CA ILE A 125 -13.36 6.63 -8.12
C ILE A 125 -14.16 5.34 -8.33
N ASP A 126 -13.48 4.29 -8.76
CA ASP A 126 -14.02 2.94 -8.81
C ASP A 126 -13.91 2.33 -7.41
N GLU A 127 -15.02 2.35 -6.66
CA GLU A 127 -15.11 1.83 -5.29
C GLU A 127 -14.80 0.34 -5.19
N ASP A 128 -14.93 -0.41 -6.30
CA ASP A 128 -14.62 -1.84 -6.33
C ASP A 128 -13.17 -2.10 -6.75
N ARG A 129 -12.36 -1.04 -6.91
CA ARG A 129 -10.94 -1.10 -7.28
C ARG A 129 -10.08 -0.16 -6.43
N VAL A 130 -10.16 -0.34 -5.11
CA VAL A 130 -9.26 0.31 -4.14
C VAL A 130 -8.22 -0.70 -3.65
N TYR A 131 -6.94 -0.33 -3.67
CA TYR A 131 -5.83 -1.23 -3.35
C TYR A 131 -4.85 -0.59 -2.36
N ALA A 132 -4.12 -1.41 -1.61
CA ALA A 132 -3.07 -0.95 -0.71
C ALA A 132 -1.77 -1.76 -0.89
N THR A 133 -0.64 -1.07 -0.90
CA THR A 133 0.69 -1.67 -0.94
C THR A 133 1.69 -0.86 -0.12
N GLY A 134 2.73 -1.50 0.36
CA GLY A 134 3.78 -0.84 1.10
C GLY A 134 4.94 -1.77 1.39
N HIS A 135 6.05 -1.18 1.80
CA HIS A 135 7.30 -1.90 2.06
C HIS A 135 7.70 -1.78 3.53
N SER A 136 8.20 -2.86 4.14
CA SER A 136 8.69 -2.87 5.52
C SER A 136 7.61 -2.41 6.50
N ASN A 137 7.84 -1.37 7.31
CA ASN A 137 6.82 -0.75 8.16
C ASN A 137 5.55 -0.33 7.38
N GLY A 138 5.67 0.14 6.13
CA GLY A 138 4.52 0.41 5.26
C GLY A 138 3.80 -0.85 4.77
N GLY A 139 4.52 -1.97 4.63
CA GLY A 139 3.92 -3.29 4.39
C GLY A 139 3.18 -3.80 5.63
N GLY A 140 3.72 -3.53 6.82
CA GLY A 140 3.01 -3.74 8.09
C GLY A 140 1.73 -2.91 8.19
N PHE A 141 1.76 -1.64 7.78
CA PHE A 141 0.56 -0.80 7.73
C PHE A 141 -0.45 -1.30 6.68
N THR A 142 0.02 -1.86 5.57
CA THR A 142 -0.84 -2.53 4.57
C THR A 142 -1.60 -3.71 5.21
N TYR A 143 -0.93 -4.53 6.03
CA TYR A 143 -1.58 -5.58 6.82
C TYR A 143 -2.57 -5.02 7.85
N LEU A 144 -2.27 -3.89 8.48
CA LEU A 144 -3.20 -3.24 9.41
C LEU A 144 -4.46 -2.72 8.71
N LEU A 145 -4.33 -2.12 7.53
CA LEU A 145 -5.48 -1.74 6.71
C LEU A 145 -6.30 -2.97 6.32
N TRP A 146 -5.64 -4.08 6.01
CA TRP A 146 -6.36 -5.33 5.75
C TRP A 146 -7.14 -5.80 6.99
N SER A 147 -6.56 -5.82 8.18
CA SER A 147 -7.30 -6.29 9.36
C SER A 147 -8.42 -5.35 9.81
N SER A 148 -8.32 -4.04 9.56
CA SER A 148 -9.22 -3.03 10.13
C SER A 148 -10.18 -2.37 9.13
N ARG A 149 -9.93 -2.51 7.83
CA ARG A 149 -10.67 -1.85 6.73
C ARG A 149 -10.81 -2.78 5.50
N ALA A 150 -10.82 -4.11 5.70
CA ALA A 150 -10.81 -5.09 4.61
C ALA A 150 -11.92 -4.84 3.57
N ASP A 151 -13.08 -4.40 4.03
CA ASP A 151 -14.26 -4.11 3.24
C ASP A 151 -14.00 -3.05 2.16
N VAL A 152 -13.13 -2.08 2.40
CA VAL A 152 -12.76 -1.03 1.45
C VAL A 152 -12.01 -1.57 0.24
N PHE A 153 -11.16 -2.58 0.43
CA PHE A 153 -10.16 -2.95 -0.57
C PHE A 153 -10.56 -4.13 -1.45
N ALA A 154 -10.13 -4.06 -2.71
CA ALA A 154 -10.20 -5.15 -3.68
C ALA A 154 -9.02 -6.12 -3.53
N ALA A 155 -7.82 -5.62 -3.24
CA ALA A 155 -6.64 -6.45 -3.02
C ALA A 155 -5.53 -5.71 -2.25
N PHE A 156 -4.58 -6.48 -1.70
CA PHE A 156 -3.44 -5.98 -0.95
C PHE A 156 -2.11 -6.47 -1.54
N ALA A 157 -1.05 -5.67 -1.44
CA ALA A 157 0.29 -6.12 -1.81
C ALA A 157 1.39 -5.66 -0.85
N PRO A 158 1.52 -6.27 0.34
CA PRO A 158 2.62 -5.98 1.26
C PRO A 158 3.96 -6.51 0.74
N SER A 159 5.05 -5.83 1.10
CA SER A 159 6.44 -6.21 0.78
C SER A 159 7.31 -6.16 2.03
N ALA A 160 8.21 -7.14 2.18
CA ALA A 160 9.20 -7.21 3.26
C ALA A 160 8.58 -7.01 4.65
N ALA A 161 7.45 -7.66 4.91
CA ALA A 161 6.63 -7.42 6.08
C ALA A 161 6.03 -8.73 6.62
N ALA A 162 5.64 -8.74 7.89
CA ALA A 162 4.92 -9.85 8.50
C ALA A 162 3.72 -9.32 9.29
N GLY A 163 2.51 -9.76 8.93
CA GLY A 163 1.28 -9.40 9.64
C GLY A 163 1.18 -10.15 10.97
N ARG A 164 0.95 -9.44 12.08
CA ARG A 164 0.90 -10.04 13.43
C ARG A 164 -0.21 -11.09 13.59
N ASN A 165 -1.37 -10.87 12.96
CA ASN A 165 -2.56 -11.74 13.02
C ASN A 165 -3.05 -12.12 11.62
N ALA A 166 -2.12 -12.54 10.74
CA ALA A 166 -2.43 -12.82 9.34
C ALA A 166 -3.52 -13.90 9.14
N ARG A 167 -3.73 -14.79 10.11
CA ARG A 167 -4.75 -15.84 10.08
C ARG A 167 -6.18 -15.32 10.25
N ASP A 168 -6.34 -14.17 10.92
CA ASP A 168 -7.66 -13.60 11.23
C ASP A 168 -8.12 -12.59 10.17
N LEU A 169 -7.31 -12.38 9.12
CA LEU A 169 -7.63 -11.46 8.03
C LEU A 169 -8.84 -11.96 7.26
N ALA A 170 -9.77 -11.06 6.92
CA ALA A 170 -10.86 -11.40 6.00
C ALA A 170 -10.29 -11.84 4.64
N PRO A 171 -10.83 -12.88 3.99
CA PRO A 171 -10.34 -13.35 2.70
C PRO A 171 -10.32 -12.24 1.65
N LYS A 172 -9.14 -11.93 1.11
CA LYS A 172 -8.94 -10.94 0.04
C LYS A 172 -7.81 -11.37 -0.89
N PRO A 173 -7.91 -11.10 -2.21
CA PRO A 173 -6.79 -11.29 -3.11
C PRO A 173 -5.56 -10.54 -2.59
N ALA A 174 -4.40 -11.20 -2.58
CA ALA A 174 -3.16 -10.55 -2.16
C ALA A 174 -1.91 -11.03 -2.92
N LEU A 175 -0.95 -10.12 -3.11
CA LEU A 175 0.40 -10.43 -3.60
C LEU A 175 1.43 -10.05 -2.54
N HIS A 176 2.21 -11.00 -2.02
CA HIS A 176 3.25 -10.69 -1.05
C HIS A 176 4.64 -10.77 -1.69
N VAL A 177 5.46 -9.73 -1.50
CA VAL A 177 6.86 -9.70 -1.95
C VAL A 177 7.81 -9.93 -0.77
N ALA A 178 8.65 -10.97 -0.85
CA ALA A 178 9.58 -11.34 0.20
C ALA A 178 11.01 -11.55 -0.31
N GLY A 179 11.99 -11.22 0.53
CA GLY A 179 13.42 -11.43 0.26
C GLY A 179 13.99 -12.58 1.08
N GLU A 180 14.65 -13.53 0.44
CA GLU A 180 15.24 -14.72 1.10
C GLU A 180 16.32 -14.38 2.14
N LYS A 181 17.05 -13.27 1.92
CA LYS A 181 18.14 -12.82 2.79
C LYS A 181 17.73 -11.68 3.71
N ASP A 182 16.44 -11.41 3.84
CA ASP A 182 15.95 -10.36 4.72
C ASP A 182 16.18 -10.72 6.19
N THR A 183 16.96 -9.91 6.88
CA THR A 183 17.24 -10.04 8.33
C THR A 183 16.57 -8.95 9.17
N VAL A 184 15.93 -7.97 8.54
CA VAL A 184 15.20 -6.89 9.24
C VAL A 184 13.79 -7.36 9.56
N VAL A 185 13.10 -7.90 8.56
CA VAL A 185 11.92 -8.72 8.78
C VAL A 185 12.30 -10.12 8.33
N PRO A 186 12.72 -11.01 9.24
CA PRO A 186 13.27 -12.31 8.87
C PRO A 186 12.41 -13.05 7.83
N PHE A 187 13.02 -13.59 6.78
CA PHE A 187 12.29 -14.29 5.71
C PHE A 187 11.32 -15.35 6.26
N GLU A 188 11.72 -16.11 7.28
CA GLU A 188 10.85 -17.08 7.96
C GLU A 188 9.59 -16.47 8.59
N ALA A 189 9.67 -15.23 9.09
CA ALA A 189 8.50 -14.52 9.58
C ALA A 189 7.57 -14.10 8.43
N GLN A 190 8.13 -13.67 7.30
CA GLN A 190 7.37 -13.34 6.10
C GLN A 190 6.68 -14.59 5.53
N LYS A 191 7.41 -15.71 5.45
CA LYS A 191 6.89 -17.01 5.00
C LYS A 191 5.71 -17.46 5.85
N LYS A 192 5.82 -17.42 7.18
CA LYS A 192 4.70 -17.71 8.09
C LYS A 192 3.50 -16.79 7.87
N ALA A 193 3.73 -15.50 7.60
CA ALA A 193 2.65 -14.57 7.28
C ALA A 193 1.98 -14.90 5.93
N MET A 194 2.74 -15.27 4.91
CA MET A 194 2.20 -15.72 3.61
C MET A 194 1.38 -17.01 3.75
N GLU A 195 1.89 -17.99 4.50
CA GLU A 195 1.17 -19.24 4.82
C GLU A 195 -0.15 -18.95 5.55
N ALA A 196 -0.12 -18.12 6.58
CA ALA A 196 -1.32 -17.70 7.31
C ALA A 196 -2.37 -16.99 6.42
N VAL A 197 -1.92 -16.13 5.50
CA VAL A 197 -2.82 -15.50 4.51
C VAL A 197 -3.44 -16.55 3.60
N ARG A 198 -2.64 -17.48 3.09
CA ARG A 198 -3.14 -18.56 2.22
C ARG A 198 -4.17 -19.44 2.93
N GLU A 199 -3.93 -19.79 4.19
CA GLU A 199 -4.88 -20.51 5.03
C GLU A 199 -6.20 -19.71 5.17
N SER A 200 -6.13 -18.43 5.56
CA SER A 200 -7.33 -17.60 5.70
C SER A 200 -8.09 -17.46 4.37
N ASN A 201 -7.38 -17.25 3.28
CA ASN A 201 -7.94 -17.15 1.93
C ASN A 201 -8.49 -18.49 1.41
N GLY A 202 -8.29 -19.61 2.09
CA GLY A 202 -8.69 -20.93 1.59
C GLY A 202 -8.01 -21.27 0.27
N CYS A 203 -6.73 -20.91 0.16
CA CYS A 203 -5.91 -21.19 -1.01
C CYS A 203 -5.54 -22.68 -1.08
N GLU A 204 -5.35 -23.16 -2.30
CA GLU A 204 -4.77 -24.49 -2.53
C GLU A 204 -3.35 -24.59 -1.98
N GLU A 205 -2.93 -25.81 -1.64
CA GLU A 205 -1.59 -26.07 -1.11
C GLU A 205 -0.51 -25.87 -2.18
N LYS A 206 -0.79 -26.32 -3.40
CA LYS A 206 0.11 -26.18 -4.54
C LYS A 206 -0.14 -24.87 -5.28
N GLY A 207 0.92 -24.12 -5.51
CA GLY A 207 0.90 -22.94 -6.37
C GLY A 207 1.31 -23.29 -7.80
N GLU A 208 0.83 -22.49 -8.74
CA GLU A 208 1.21 -22.55 -10.15
C GLU A 208 2.10 -21.36 -10.49
N GLU A 209 2.98 -21.51 -11.49
CA GLU A 209 3.81 -20.41 -11.94
C GLU A 209 2.93 -19.28 -12.51
N TRP A 210 3.09 -18.08 -11.97
CA TRP A 210 2.35 -16.89 -12.41
C TRP A 210 3.22 -15.91 -13.19
N ASP A 211 4.49 -15.84 -12.80
CA ASP A 211 5.58 -15.08 -13.41
C ASP A 211 6.91 -15.63 -12.86
N LYS A 212 8.04 -15.13 -13.36
CA LYS A 212 9.37 -15.54 -12.91
C LYS A 212 9.56 -15.23 -11.42
N GLY A 213 9.73 -16.29 -10.62
CA GLY A 213 9.86 -16.17 -9.15
C GLY A 213 8.53 -15.92 -8.43
N CYS A 214 7.41 -16.02 -9.15
CA CYS A 214 6.07 -15.83 -8.61
C CYS A 214 5.22 -17.10 -8.73
N LEU A 215 4.58 -17.47 -7.63
CA LEU A 215 3.55 -18.52 -7.61
C LEU A 215 2.19 -17.90 -7.31
N ILE A 216 1.17 -18.31 -8.04
CA ILE A 216 -0.24 -18.02 -7.72
C ILE A 216 -0.89 -19.26 -7.12
N TYR A 217 -1.66 -19.06 -6.06
CA TYR A 217 -2.42 -20.07 -5.36
C TYR A 217 -3.91 -19.75 -5.54
N ALA A 218 -4.62 -20.61 -6.28
CA ALA A 218 -6.07 -20.52 -6.45
C ALA A 218 -6.77 -20.59 -5.09
N SER A 219 -7.93 -19.94 -4.96
CA SER A 219 -8.67 -19.84 -3.71
C SER A 219 -10.13 -20.24 -3.90
N LYS A 220 -10.64 -21.06 -2.98
CA LYS A 220 -12.07 -21.43 -2.91
C LYS A 220 -12.96 -20.28 -2.42
N LYS A 221 -12.36 -19.22 -1.88
CA LYS A 221 -13.03 -18.02 -1.36
C LYS A 221 -12.89 -16.82 -2.29
N ASP A 222 -12.47 -17.04 -3.55
CA ASP A 222 -12.24 -15.98 -4.53
C ASP A 222 -11.18 -14.94 -4.08
N ALA A 223 -10.22 -15.38 -3.28
CA ALA A 223 -9.16 -14.58 -2.72
C ALA A 223 -7.78 -15.17 -3.08
N PRO A 224 -7.40 -15.22 -4.37
CA PRO A 224 -6.14 -15.83 -4.78
C PRO A 224 -4.96 -15.12 -4.12
N PHE A 225 -3.91 -15.90 -3.85
CA PHE A 225 -2.68 -15.39 -3.26
C PHE A 225 -1.53 -15.52 -4.25
N VAL A 226 -0.70 -14.50 -4.40
CA VAL A 226 0.54 -14.54 -5.18
C VAL A 226 1.71 -14.34 -4.23
N SER A 227 2.67 -15.26 -4.23
CA SER A 227 3.97 -15.05 -3.57
C SER A 227 5.00 -14.65 -4.62
N PHE A 228 5.71 -13.54 -4.41
CA PHE A 228 6.93 -13.20 -5.13
C PHE A 228 8.11 -13.29 -4.16
N ILE A 229 8.99 -14.27 -4.37
CA ILE A 229 10.18 -14.47 -3.52
C ILE A 229 11.42 -14.19 -4.34
N HIS A 230 12.27 -13.28 -3.87
CA HIS A 230 13.51 -12.89 -4.55
C HIS A 230 14.75 -13.19 -3.70
N PRO A 231 15.93 -13.42 -4.31
CA PRO A 231 17.15 -13.82 -3.58
C PRO A 231 17.84 -12.67 -2.82
N GLY A 232 17.26 -11.47 -2.90
CA GLY A 232 17.72 -10.25 -2.20
C GLY A 232 17.41 -10.23 -0.71
N ASP A 233 17.81 -9.12 -0.08
CA ASP A 233 17.65 -8.81 1.34
C ASP A 233 16.37 -8.00 1.61
N HIS A 234 16.39 -7.08 2.58
CA HIS A 234 15.28 -6.17 2.91
C HIS A 234 15.04 -5.07 1.86
N THR A 235 15.69 -5.14 0.70
CA THR A 235 15.47 -4.17 -0.39
C THR A 235 14.13 -4.39 -1.08
N TYR A 236 13.58 -3.31 -1.65
CA TYR A 236 12.39 -3.38 -2.47
C TYR A 236 12.77 -3.79 -3.90
N ALA A 237 12.41 -5.01 -4.31
CA ALA A 237 12.75 -5.58 -5.62
C ALA A 237 12.28 -4.69 -6.79
N ALA A 238 13.10 -4.61 -7.84
CA ALA A 238 12.86 -3.73 -8.99
C ALA A 238 11.67 -4.19 -9.84
N GLU A 239 11.38 -5.48 -9.85
CA GLU A 239 10.29 -6.13 -10.57
C GLU A 239 8.95 -5.96 -9.84
N ALA A 240 8.97 -5.78 -8.52
CA ALA A 240 7.78 -5.77 -7.68
C ALA A 240 6.70 -4.77 -8.14
N PRO A 241 7.02 -3.51 -8.50
CA PRO A 241 6.02 -2.57 -9.02
C PRO A 241 5.16 -3.08 -10.17
N ALA A 242 5.79 -3.68 -11.18
CA ALA A 242 5.09 -4.12 -12.38
C ALA A 242 4.19 -5.32 -12.07
N LEU A 243 4.68 -6.25 -11.25
CA LEU A 243 3.93 -7.40 -10.77
C LEU A 243 2.73 -6.98 -9.91
N ILE A 244 2.91 -6.03 -8.99
CA ILE A 244 1.85 -5.48 -8.14
C ILE A 244 0.76 -4.82 -8.98
N VAL A 245 1.14 -3.97 -9.94
CA VAL A 245 0.17 -3.31 -10.84
C VAL A 245 -0.59 -4.34 -11.69
N ARG A 246 0.11 -5.33 -12.26
CA ARG A 246 -0.52 -6.41 -13.02
C ARG A 246 -1.53 -7.18 -12.16
N PHE A 247 -1.15 -7.50 -10.92
CA PHE A 247 -2.01 -8.20 -9.98
C PHE A 247 -3.27 -7.38 -9.63
N PHE A 248 -3.10 -6.10 -9.25
CA PHE A 248 -4.22 -5.22 -8.91
C PHE A 248 -5.18 -5.02 -10.08
N LYS A 249 -4.69 -4.85 -11.31
CA LYS A 249 -5.54 -4.74 -12.52
C LYS A 249 -6.47 -5.94 -12.71
N GLY A 250 -6.07 -7.13 -12.25
CA GLY A 250 -6.89 -8.35 -12.30
C GLY A 250 -7.88 -8.51 -11.14
N CYS A 251 -7.81 -7.67 -10.11
CA CYS A 251 -8.61 -7.80 -8.90
C CYS A 251 -9.73 -6.76 -8.88
N VAL A 252 -10.98 -7.21 -8.70
CA VAL A 252 -12.15 -6.35 -8.49
C VAL A 252 -12.88 -6.86 -7.26
N ARG A 253 -13.23 -5.97 -6.33
CA ARG A 253 -13.99 -6.33 -5.13
C ARG A 253 -15.38 -6.80 -5.54
N LYS A 254 -15.77 -8.00 -5.13
CA LYS A 254 -17.15 -8.47 -5.28
C LYS A 254 -18.01 -7.96 -4.13
N LYS A 255 -19.26 -7.58 -4.44
CA LYS A 255 -20.27 -7.14 -3.47
C LYS A 255 -20.92 -8.34 -2.78
#